data_AF-A0A183E4R9-F1
#
_entry.id   AF-A0A183E4R9-F1
#
_cell.length_a   1.000
_cell.length_b   1.000
_cell.length_c   1.000
_cell.angle_alpha   90.00
_cell.angle_beta   90.00
_cell.angle_gamma   90.00
#
_symmetry.space_group_name_H-M   'P 1'
#
loop_
_entity.id
_entity.type
_entity.pdbx_description
1 polymer ?
#
loop_
_entity_poly.entity_id
_entity_poly.type
_entity_poly.pdbx_seq_one_letter_code
_entity_poly.pdbx_strand_id
1 'polypeptide(L)'
;MIDDDKVKLATVFATLTQKISPPLPHKVERNEDSDTDDECGGVIQASTSSAEPDILTRPFYLKSVISELRELLSDEVFTSVLLTHRDGLASVCALAYFIRLHSLLDHTALMSLFSSFRRLIPNLWQLITSLSTKAVFGTTQPIISMLERGENISQGDEQSLITALSLFITMMTNVLMTVDDDDFQNGGFADAAVPLTLRQIADVVVHCRDLTLGLIDLAFPVNTAPFQSVSQAPLKSSKWSDLFQNVAMLTKALHERDSRLHFMPHNFWSNHNRRVVLNSSLWQGGRGRRFRMRRPFEFVRFLLPGEGSDTEDPPTASELRDLSIVRSIPFVIPFMQRIEFSYHCRNQS
;
A
#
# COMPACT_ATOMS: atom_id res chain seq x y z
N MET A 1 0.79 -19.32 14.81
CA MET A 1 1.05 -18.15 13.94
C MET A 1 2.11 -18.44 12.87
N ILE A 2 3.17 -19.20 13.15
CA ILE A 2 4.23 -19.50 12.17
C ILE A 2 3.72 -20.36 10.99
N ASP A 3 2.85 -21.34 11.22
CA ASP A 3 2.36 -22.22 10.15
C ASP A 3 1.35 -21.57 9.20
N ASP A 4 0.48 -20.69 9.71
CA ASP A 4 -0.55 -20.05 8.88
C ASP A 4 0.06 -19.09 7.84
N ASP A 5 1.09 -18.33 8.22
CA ASP A 5 1.84 -17.47 7.30
C ASP A 5 2.66 -18.27 6.27
N LYS A 6 3.24 -19.41 6.69
CA LYS A 6 3.94 -20.33 5.79
C LYS A 6 2.99 -20.92 4.74
N VAL A 7 1.83 -21.41 5.17
CA VAL A 7 0.80 -21.97 4.28
C VAL A 7 0.30 -20.90 3.32
N LYS A 8 0.05 -19.67 3.78
CA LYS A 8 -0.35 -18.55 2.91
C LYS A 8 0.73 -18.24 1.86
N LEU A 9 1.99 -18.12 2.27
CA LEU A 9 3.10 -17.85 1.35
C LEU A 9 3.25 -18.95 0.30
N ALA A 10 3.27 -20.22 0.75
CA ALA A 10 3.37 -21.37 -0.13
C ALA A 10 2.17 -21.48 -1.08
N THR A 11 0.96 -21.17 -0.62
CA THR A 11 -0.25 -21.19 -1.44
C THR A 11 -0.21 -20.10 -2.51
N VAL A 12 0.21 -18.87 -2.16
CA VAL A 12 0.35 -17.78 -3.14
C VAL A 12 1.43 -18.10 -4.15
N PHE A 13 2.57 -18.64 -3.71
CA PHE A 13 3.66 -19.04 -4.59
C PHE A 13 3.28 -20.21 -5.51
N ALA A 14 2.61 -21.24 -4.99
CA ALA A 14 2.08 -22.34 -5.80
C ALA A 14 1.01 -21.86 -6.80
N THR A 15 0.15 -20.91 -6.41
CA THR A 15 -0.83 -20.31 -7.30
C THR A 15 -0.15 -19.53 -8.43
N LEU A 16 0.92 -18.80 -8.12
CA LEU A 16 1.75 -18.11 -9.10
C LEU A 16 2.33 -19.10 -10.12
N THR A 17 2.99 -20.16 -9.66
CA THR A 17 3.66 -21.12 -10.56
C THR A 17 2.66 -21.95 -11.35
N GLN A 18 1.54 -22.38 -10.77
CA GLN A 18 0.51 -23.16 -11.46
C GLN A 18 -0.25 -22.37 -12.52
N LYS A 19 -0.60 -21.11 -12.26
CA LYS A 19 -1.37 -20.28 -13.21
C LYS A 19 -0.53 -19.75 -14.37
N ILE A 20 0.79 -19.81 -14.27
CA ILE A 20 1.73 -19.19 -15.21
C ILE A 20 2.60 -20.25 -15.90
N SER A 21 2.66 -21.48 -15.37
CA SER A 21 3.37 -22.57 -16.04
C SER A 21 2.80 -22.81 -17.43
N PRO A 22 3.65 -22.91 -18.47
CA PRO A 22 3.21 -23.37 -19.78
C PRO A 22 2.70 -24.82 -19.66
N PRO A 23 1.71 -25.23 -20.49
CA PRO A 23 1.20 -26.59 -20.43
C PRO A 23 2.32 -27.57 -20.76
N LEU A 24 2.64 -28.46 -19.82
CA LEU A 24 3.60 -29.54 -20.03
C LEU A 24 3.10 -30.45 -21.17
N PRO A 25 3.94 -30.80 -22.16
CA PRO A 25 3.60 -31.86 -23.10
C PRO A 25 3.49 -33.19 -22.34
N HIS A 26 2.34 -33.86 -22.46
CA HIS A 26 2.08 -35.18 -21.89
C HIS A 26 3.23 -36.15 -22.20
N LYS A 27 3.96 -36.59 -21.17
CA LYS A 27 4.92 -37.68 -21.28
C LYS A 27 4.29 -38.94 -20.69
N VAL A 28 4.15 -39.92 -21.58
CA VAL A 28 3.61 -41.26 -21.38
C VAL A 28 4.28 -41.95 -20.18
N GLU A 29 3.46 -42.42 -19.23
CA GLU A 29 3.88 -43.27 -18.12
C GLU A 29 4.48 -44.57 -18.65
N ARG A 30 5.69 -44.92 -18.16
CA ARG A 30 6.25 -46.25 -18.29
C ARG A 30 6.54 -46.76 -16.89
N ASN A 31 5.72 -47.71 -16.45
CA ASN A 31 5.91 -48.50 -15.23
C ASN A 31 7.16 -49.35 -15.36
N GLU A 32 8.04 -49.29 -14.36
CA GLU A 32 8.95 -50.40 -14.04
C GLU A 32 8.98 -50.56 -12.51
N ASP A 33 8.39 -51.68 -12.06
CA ASP A 33 8.45 -52.23 -10.72
C ASP A 33 9.88 -52.70 -10.40
N SER A 34 10.33 -52.53 -9.15
CA SER A 34 11.33 -53.43 -8.57
C SER A 34 11.28 -53.41 -7.04
N ASP A 35 10.79 -54.51 -6.48
CA ASP A 35 10.94 -54.91 -5.09
C ASP A 35 12.41 -55.19 -4.74
N THR A 36 12.80 -54.92 -3.50
CA THR A 36 13.80 -55.73 -2.77
C THR A 36 13.69 -55.43 -1.27
N ASP A 37 13.27 -56.46 -0.52
CA ASP A 37 13.35 -56.53 0.93
C ASP A 37 14.80 -56.80 1.38
N ASP A 38 15.24 -56.16 2.46
CA ASP A 38 16.22 -56.78 3.37
C ASP A 38 16.14 -56.15 4.77
N GLU A 39 15.81 -56.98 5.77
CA GLU A 39 15.83 -56.67 7.19
C GLU A 39 17.28 -56.63 7.72
N CYS A 40 17.62 -55.63 8.54
CA CYS A 40 18.48 -55.89 9.70
C CYS A 40 18.28 -54.83 10.79
N GLY A 41 17.93 -55.31 11.98
CA GLY A 41 17.70 -54.51 13.17
C GLY A 41 18.97 -53.87 13.72
N GLY A 42 18.84 -52.60 14.10
CA GLY A 42 19.77 -51.89 14.94
C GLY A 42 18.99 -50.95 15.85
N VAL A 43 18.83 -51.34 17.11
CA VAL A 43 18.29 -50.47 18.16
C VAL A 43 19.31 -49.36 18.40
N ILE A 44 19.14 -48.23 17.72
CA ILE A 44 19.82 -46.98 18.08
C ILE A 44 18.84 -46.20 18.94
N GLN A 45 19.18 -46.15 20.23
CA GLN A 45 18.57 -45.30 21.23
C GLN A 45 18.83 -43.83 20.83
N ALA A 46 17.94 -43.27 20.01
CA ALA A 46 17.98 -41.87 19.65
C ALA A 46 17.54 -41.04 20.86
N SER A 47 18.53 -40.47 21.55
CA SER A 47 18.35 -39.34 22.45
C SER A 47 17.52 -38.28 21.74
N THR A 48 16.29 -38.07 22.18
CA THR A 48 15.42 -37.01 21.69
C THR A 48 15.96 -35.67 22.18
N SER A 49 16.94 -35.11 21.47
CA SER A 49 17.16 -33.66 21.53
C SER A 49 15.99 -33.02 20.76
N SER A 50 15.11 -32.33 21.49
CA SER A 50 14.01 -31.54 20.90
C SER A 50 14.54 -30.23 20.28
N ALA A 51 15.57 -30.33 19.43
CA ALA A 51 15.99 -29.24 18.58
C ALA A 51 15.30 -29.44 17.23
N GLU A 52 14.25 -28.67 16.95
CA GLU A 52 13.71 -28.57 15.59
C GLU A 52 14.89 -28.32 14.63
N PRO A 53 15.02 -29.09 13.54
CA PRO A 53 16.08 -28.84 12.57
C PRO A 53 15.93 -27.43 12.00
N ASP A 54 17.02 -26.67 11.94
CA ASP A 54 17.08 -25.28 11.42
C ASP A 54 16.42 -25.09 10.03
N ILE A 55 16.23 -26.21 9.31
CA ILE A 55 15.53 -26.36 8.02
C ILE A 55 14.04 -25.94 8.12
N LEU A 56 13.43 -25.93 9.31
CA LEU A 56 12.01 -25.60 9.49
C LEU A 56 11.76 -24.15 9.97
N THR A 57 12.81 -23.32 10.06
CA THR A 57 12.67 -21.95 10.58
C THR A 57 12.07 -21.00 9.52
N ARG A 58 11.23 -20.04 9.97
CA ARG A 58 10.61 -19.02 9.10
C ARG A 58 11.62 -18.29 8.17
N PRO A 59 12.83 -17.91 8.63
CA PRO A 59 13.81 -17.26 7.78
C PRO A 59 14.33 -18.16 6.65
N PHE A 60 14.48 -19.46 6.89
CA PHE A 60 14.92 -20.43 5.88
C PHE A 60 13.91 -20.51 4.74
N TYR A 61 12.63 -20.73 5.05
CA TYR A 61 11.56 -20.77 4.04
C TYR A 61 11.44 -19.48 3.24
N LEU A 62 11.50 -18.33 3.93
CA LEU A 62 11.44 -17.02 3.28
C LEU A 62 12.59 -16.87 2.27
N LYS A 63 13.81 -17.25 2.67
CA LYS A 63 14.99 -17.19 1.82
C LYS A 63 14.87 -18.12 0.60
N SER A 64 14.35 -19.34 0.78
CA SER A 64 14.11 -20.29 -0.32
C SER A 64 13.10 -19.75 -1.32
N VAL A 65 11.93 -19.27 -0.86
CA VAL A 65 10.91 -18.68 -1.73
C VAL A 65 11.43 -17.45 -2.48
N ILE A 66 12.22 -16.59 -1.82
CA ILE A 66 12.82 -15.43 -2.48
C ILE A 66 13.84 -15.86 -3.54
N SER A 67 14.66 -16.87 -3.25
CA SER A 67 15.64 -17.39 -4.20
C SER A 67 14.95 -17.95 -5.45
N GLU A 68 13.94 -18.78 -5.26
CA GLU A 68 13.17 -19.40 -6.36
C GLU A 68 12.38 -18.34 -7.14
N LEU A 69 11.78 -17.36 -6.46
CA LEU A 69 11.12 -16.23 -7.11
C LEU A 69 12.10 -15.43 -7.98
N ARG A 70 13.32 -15.16 -7.49
CA ARG A 70 14.35 -14.44 -8.25
C ARG A 70 14.80 -15.23 -9.48
N GLU A 71 14.93 -16.55 -9.35
CA GLU A 71 15.27 -17.44 -10.46
C GLU A 71 14.18 -17.42 -11.54
N LEU A 72 12.91 -17.57 -11.13
CA LEU A 72 11.76 -17.48 -12.05
C LEU A 72 11.66 -16.11 -12.72
N LEU A 73 11.86 -15.03 -11.98
CA LEU A 73 11.85 -13.66 -12.52
C LEU A 73 13.08 -13.35 -13.39
N SER A 74 14.10 -14.20 -13.40
CA SER A 74 15.25 -14.05 -14.31
C SER A 74 14.94 -14.64 -15.69
N ASP A 75 13.91 -15.48 -15.82
CA ASP A 75 13.42 -15.98 -17.10
C ASP A 75 12.53 -14.91 -17.77
N GLU A 76 12.97 -14.42 -18.93
CA GLU A 76 12.26 -13.39 -19.71
C GLU A 76 10.88 -13.85 -20.19
N VAL A 77 10.73 -15.12 -20.57
CA VAL A 77 9.46 -15.67 -21.05
C VAL A 77 8.48 -15.73 -19.90
N PHE A 78 8.90 -16.31 -18.77
CA PHE A 78 8.08 -16.37 -17.56
C PHE A 78 7.65 -14.97 -17.12
N THR A 79 8.60 -14.03 -17.06
CA THR A 79 8.34 -12.65 -16.64
C THR A 79 7.39 -11.93 -17.60
N SER A 80 7.54 -12.11 -18.91
CA SER A 80 6.66 -11.48 -19.89
C SER A 80 5.21 -11.96 -19.75
N VAL A 81 5.00 -13.26 -19.53
CA VAL A 81 3.68 -13.86 -19.30
C VAL A 81 3.12 -13.39 -17.95
N LEU A 82 3.93 -13.47 -16.89
CA LEU A 82 3.58 -13.03 -15.54
C LEU A 82 3.06 -11.59 -15.49
N LEU A 83 3.76 -10.67 -16.15
CA LEU A 83 3.39 -9.26 -16.14
C LEU A 83 2.12 -8.96 -16.95
N THR A 84 1.74 -9.82 -17.91
CA THR A 84 0.53 -9.65 -18.72
C THR A 84 -0.71 -10.27 -18.06
N HIS A 85 -0.54 -11.30 -17.24
CA HIS A 85 -1.63 -11.97 -16.53
C HIS A 85 -2.00 -11.25 -15.24
N ARG A 86 -3.24 -10.79 -15.14
CA ARG A 86 -3.79 -10.11 -13.95
C ARG A 86 -3.55 -10.89 -12.65
N ASP A 87 -3.82 -12.19 -12.66
CA ASP A 87 -3.65 -13.06 -11.48
C ASP A 87 -2.18 -13.24 -11.10
N GLY A 88 -1.29 -13.31 -12.09
CA GLY A 88 0.14 -13.39 -11.85
C GLY A 88 0.67 -12.12 -11.20
N LEU A 89 0.27 -10.97 -11.74
CA LEU A 89 0.61 -9.67 -11.19
C LEU A 89 0.09 -9.49 -9.76
N ALA A 90 -1.15 -9.90 -9.47
CA ALA A 90 -1.72 -9.86 -8.12
C ALA A 90 -0.92 -10.74 -7.14
N SER A 91 -0.50 -11.93 -7.56
CA SER A 91 0.36 -12.81 -6.76
C SER A 91 1.73 -12.18 -6.49
N VAL A 92 2.34 -11.51 -7.47
CA VAL A 92 3.59 -10.75 -7.30
C VAL A 92 3.42 -9.62 -6.28
N CYS A 93 2.33 -8.87 -6.35
CA CYS A 93 2.02 -7.84 -5.36
C CYS A 93 1.92 -8.43 -3.94
N ALA A 94 1.21 -9.54 -3.79
CA ALA A 94 1.04 -10.21 -2.50
C ALA A 94 2.39 -10.74 -1.94
N LEU A 95 3.21 -11.36 -2.78
CA LEU A 95 4.55 -11.85 -2.42
C LEU A 95 5.49 -10.71 -2.04
N ALA A 96 5.57 -9.67 -2.88
CA ALA A 96 6.41 -8.50 -2.61
C ALA A 96 6.02 -7.82 -1.29
N TYR A 97 4.71 -7.64 -1.06
CA TYR A 97 4.21 -7.10 0.20
C TYR A 97 4.55 -7.98 1.40
N PHE A 98 4.39 -9.30 1.28
CA PHE A 98 4.77 -10.23 2.35
C PHE A 98 6.27 -10.17 2.65
N ILE A 99 7.12 -10.16 1.62
CA ILE A 99 8.58 -10.04 1.78
C ILE A 99 8.92 -8.72 2.48
N ARG A 100 8.25 -7.61 2.12
CA ARG A 100 8.43 -6.31 2.77
C ARG A 100 8.22 -6.35 4.28
N LEU A 101 7.19 -7.08 4.73
CA LEU A 101 6.86 -7.22 6.15
C LEU A 101 7.84 -8.10 6.94
N HIS A 102 8.67 -8.90 6.26
CA HIS A 102 9.53 -9.89 6.90
C HIS A 102 11.03 -9.70 6.65
N SER A 103 11.43 -9.04 5.56
CA SER A 103 12.82 -8.75 5.22
C SER A 103 12.92 -7.52 4.32
N LEU A 104 13.31 -6.38 4.90
CA LEU A 104 13.53 -5.14 4.15
C LEU A 104 14.69 -5.25 3.15
N LEU A 105 15.74 -6.01 3.50
CA LEU A 105 16.90 -6.22 2.65
C LEU A 105 16.52 -6.98 1.38
N ASP A 106 15.77 -8.08 1.53
CA ASP A 106 15.33 -8.86 0.38
C ASP A 106 14.29 -8.14 -0.46
N HIS A 107 13.40 -7.38 0.18
CA HIS A 107 12.47 -6.51 -0.51
C HIS A 107 13.21 -5.48 -1.37
N THR A 108 14.26 -4.84 -0.84
CA THR A 108 15.05 -3.85 -1.58
C THR A 108 15.74 -4.48 -2.80
N ALA A 109 16.32 -5.67 -2.63
CA ALA A 109 16.88 -6.42 -3.75
C ALA A 109 15.82 -6.85 -4.79
N LEU A 110 14.62 -7.22 -4.35
CA LEU A 110 13.50 -7.49 -5.25
C LEU A 110 13.03 -6.23 -6.01
N MET A 111 12.99 -5.07 -5.35
CA MET A 111 12.67 -3.79 -6.01
C MET A 111 13.72 -3.42 -7.06
N SER A 112 14.99 -3.70 -6.79
CA SER A 112 16.08 -3.53 -7.77
C SER A 112 15.84 -4.39 -9.01
N LEU A 113 15.47 -5.67 -8.83
CA LEU A 113 15.10 -6.54 -9.95
C LEU A 113 13.90 -5.99 -10.72
N PHE A 114 12.83 -5.62 -10.02
CA PHE A 114 11.62 -5.06 -10.62
C PHE A 114 11.84 -3.75 -11.38
N SER A 115 12.86 -2.97 -11.04
CA SER A 115 13.20 -1.75 -11.78
C SER A 115 13.59 -2.02 -13.24
N SER A 116 14.05 -3.24 -13.56
CA SER A 116 14.34 -3.67 -14.93
C SER A 116 13.07 -3.97 -15.74
N PHE A 117 11.92 -4.18 -15.08
CA PHE A 117 10.67 -4.57 -15.73
C PHE A 117 9.82 -3.34 -16.09
N ARG A 118 10.09 -2.72 -17.25
CA ARG A 118 9.40 -1.47 -17.66
C ARG A 118 7.88 -1.57 -17.72
N ARG A 119 7.32 -2.75 -18.05
CA ARG A 119 5.87 -2.97 -18.12
C ARG A 119 5.22 -3.12 -16.74
N LEU A 120 6.00 -3.33 -15.68
CA LEU A 120 5.47 -3.59 -14.35
C LEU A 120 4.68 -2.39 -13.82
N ILE A 121 5.23 -1.18 -13.84
CA ILE A 121 4.55 0.02 -13.34
C ILE A 121 3.22 0.31 -14.09
N PRO A 122 3.18 0.35 -15.44
CA PRO A 122 1.92 0.52 -16.18
C PRO A 122 0.90 -0.58 -15.88
N ASN A 123 1.32 -1.84 -15.80
CA ASN A 123 0.42 -2.95 -15.55
C ASN A 123 -0.10 -2.96 -14.10
N LEU A 124 0.73 -2.54 -13.14
CA LEU A 124 0.31 -2.32 -11.74
C LEU A 124 -0.73 -1.21 -11.66
N TRP A 125 -0.54 -0.10 -12.38
CA TRP A 125 -1.50 0.98 -12.42
C TRP A 125 -2.85 0.53 -13.00
N GLN A 126 -2.80 -0.22 -14.10
CA GLN A 126 -3.99 -0.82 -14.70
C GLN A 126 -4.66 -1.82 -13.75
N LEU A 127 -3.89 -2.65 -13.03
CA LEU A 127 -4.43 -3.57 -12.03
C LEU A 127 -5.20 -2.79 -10.96
N ILE A 128 -4.58 -1.80 -10.34
CA ILE A 128 -5.17 -0.99 -9.25
C ILE A 128 -6.48 -0.35 -9.68
N THR A 129 -6.51 0.30 -10.85
CA THR A 129 -7.69 0.99 -11.36
C THR A 129 -8.79 0.03 -11.85
N SER A 130 -8.43 -1.19 -12.26
CA SER A 130 -9.38 -2.24 -12.66
C SER A 130 -9.98 -3.03 -11.48
N LEU A 131 -9.41 -2.93 -10.28
CA LEU A 131 -9.97 -3.57 -9.10
C LEU A 131 -11.35 -2.97 -8.81
N SER A 132 -12.38 -3.80 -8.87
CA SER A 132 -13.77 -3.37 -8.70
C SER A 132 -14.54 -4.31 -7.79
N THR A 133 -15.44 -3.75 -6.99
CA THR A 133 -16.35 -4.52 -6.13
C THR A 133 -17.79 -4.35 -6.61
N LYS A 134 -18.61 -5.39 -6.41
CA LYS A 134 -20.03 -5.36 -6.76
C LYS A 134 -20.80 -4.72 -5.61
N ALA A 135 -21.40 -3.55 -5.83
CA ALA A 135 -22.25 -2.93 -4.83
C ALA A 135 -23.52 -3.77 -4.59
N VAL A 136 -24.14 -3.55 -3.43
CA VAL A 136 -25.39 -4.22 -3.00
C VAL A 136 -26.52 -4.05 -4.04
N PHE A 137 -26.52 -2.94 -4.78
CA PHE A 137 -27.50 -2.64 -5.83
C PHE A 137 -27.07 -3.11 -7.24
N GLY A 138 -26.04 -3.96 -7.35
CA GLY A 138 -25.59 -4.56 -8.60
C GLY A 138 -24.67 -3.68 -9.46
N THR A 139 -24.41 -2.43 -9.08
CA THR A 139 -23.46 -1.55 -9.78
C THR A 139 -22.03 -1.92 -9.40
N THR A 140 -21.20 -2.20 -10.40
CA THR A 140 -19.75 -2.39 -10.19
C THR A 140 -19.09 -1.03 -10.03
N GLN A 141 -18.30 -0.84 -8.98
CA GLN A 141 -17.53 0.39 -8.75
C GLN A 141 -16.05 0.07 -8.49
N PRO A 142 -15.11 0.90 -8.96
CA PRO A 142 -13.69 0.76 -8.64
C PRO A 142 -13.45 0.88 -7.13
N ILE A 143 -12.64 -0.03 -6.59
CA ILE A 143 -12.36 -0.10 -5.14
C ILE A 143 -11.58 1.14 -4.70
N ILE A 144 -10.65 1.63 -5.52
CA ILE A 144 -9.88 2.85 -5.24
C ILE A 144 -10.79 4.07 -5.06
N SER A 145 -11.84 4.20 -5.89
CA SER A 145 -12.79 5.30 -5.82
C SER A 145 -13.66 5.28 -4.57
N MET A 146 -13.89 4.11 -3.97
CA MET A 146 -14.56 4.03 -2.67
C MET A 146 -13.68 4.64 -1.57
N LEU A 147 -12.39 4.28 -1.54
CA LEU A 147 -11.45 4.83 -0.55
C LEU A 147 -11.23 6.33 -0.74
N GLU A 148 -11.17 6.81 -1.99
CA GLU A 148 -11.09 8.24 -2.29
C GLU A 148 -12.26 9.03 -1.70
N ARG A 149 -13.46 8.43 -1.64
CA ARG A 149 -14.64 9.05 -1.00
C ARG A 149 -14.67 8.87 0.52
N GLY A 150 -13.69 8.19 1.11
CA GLY A 150 -13.66 7.87 2.54
C GLY A 150 -14.63 6.75 2.95
N GLU A 151 -14.95 5.84 2.03
CA GLU A 151 -15.84 4.70 2.30
C GLU A 151 -15.04 3.44 2.70
N ASN A 152 -15.63 2.59 3.53
CA ASN A 152 -15.04 1.30 3.90
C ASN A 152 -15.11 0.28 2.74
N ILE A 153 -14.11 -0.61 2.68
CA ILE A 153 -14.05 -1.73 1.73
C ILE A 153 -14.00 -3.07 2.46
N SER A 154 -14.27 -4.18 1.75
CA SER A 154 -14.21 -5.52 2.35
C SER A 154 -12.76 -5.95 2.64
N GLN A 155 -12.55 -6.92 3.54
CA GLN A 155 -11.18 -7.40 3.86
C GLN A 155 -10.46 -8.05 2.66
N GLY A 156 -11.21 -8.75 1.79
CA GLY A 156 -10.63 -9.33 0.57
C GLY A 156 -10.15 -8.23 -0.39
N ASP A 157 -11.00 -7.23 -0.60
CA ASP A 157 -10.71 -6.05 -1.42
C ASP A 157 -9.53 -5.24 -0.85
N GLU A 158 -9.48 -5.08 0.49
CA GLU A 158 -8.39 -4.44 1.22
C GLU A 158 -7.05 -5.10 0.92
N GLN A 159 -6.95 -6.41 1.08
CA GLN A 159 -5.68 -7.11 0.88
C GLN A 159 -5.20 -6.99 -0.57
N SER A 160 -6.08 -7.16 -1.56
CA SER A 160 -5.72 -7.00 -2.98
C SER A 160 -5.29 -5.57 -3.32
N LEU A 161 -6.01 -4.56 -2.83
CA LEU A 161 -5.69 -3.17 -3.14
C LEU A 161 -4.43 -2.68 -2.43
N ILE A 162 -4.28 -2.96 -1.13
CA ILE A 162 -3.11 -2.52 -0.33
C ILE A 162 -1.81 -3.12 -0.88
N THR A 163 -1.82 -4.42 -1.23
CA THR A 163 -0.62 -5.08 -1.78
C THR A 163 -0.20 -4.48 -3.12
N ALA A 164 -1.17 -4.24 -4.01
CA ALA A 164 -0.91 -3.61 -5.31
C ALA A 164 -0.44 -2.15 -5.18
N LEU A 165 -1.12 -1.34 -4.36
CA LEU A 165 -0.72 0.04 -4.08
C LEU A 165 0.66 0.11 -3.44
N SER A 166 0.97 -0.76 -2.47
CA SER A 166 2.27 -0.77 -1.81
C SER A 166 3.40 -0.97 -2.81
N LEU A 167 3.28 -1.95 -3.71
CA LEU A 167 4.31 -2.22 -4.72
C LEU A 167 4.41 -1.06 -5.73
N PHE A 168 3.27 -0.58 -6.23
CA PHE A 168 3.22 0.55 -7.17
C PHE A 168 3.85 1.81 -6.59
N ILE A 169 3.50 2.19 -5.35
CA ILE A 169 4.00 3.39 -4.69
C ILE A 169 5.50 3.30 -4.48
N THR A 170 6.02 2.16 -4.02
CA THR A 170 7.47 1.97 -3.88
C THR A 170 8.18 2.13 -5.23
N MET A 171 7.65 1.50 -6.28
CA MET A 171 8.28 1.55 -7.60
C MET A 171 8.23 2.95 -8.23
N MET A 172 7.08 3.63 -8.14
CA MET A 172 6.95 5.00 -8.59
C MET A 172 7.86 5.95 -7.82
N THR A 173 7.94 5.81 -6.48
CA THR A 173 8.83 6.64 -5.67
C THR A 173 10.30 6.46 -6.08
N ASN A 174 10.73 5.21 -6.32
CA ASN A 174 12.09 4.94 -6.79
C ASN A 174 12.36 5.60 -8.15
N VAL A 175 11.43 5.50 -9.11
CA VAL A 175 11.55 6.18 -10.41
C VAL A 175 11.68 7.71 -10.21
N LEU A 176 10.80 8.32 -9.40
CA LEU A 176 10.83 9.76 -9.15
C LEU A 176 12.12 10.25 -8.51
N MET A 177 12.83 9.40 -7.76
CA MET A 177 14.10 9.75 -7.13
C MET A 177 15.30 9.69 -8.09
N THR A 178 15.20 8.93 -9.18
CA THR A 178 16.32 8.68 -10.09
C THR A 178 16.28 9.47 -11.39
N VAL A 179 15.11 10.00 -11.77
CA VAL A 179 14.94 10.74 -13.04
C VAL A 179 15.01 12.24 -12.84
N ASP A 180 15.54 12.97 -13.82
CA ASP A 180 15.47 14.43 -13.84
C ASP A 180 14.11 14.91 -14.39
N ASP A 181 13.96 16.23 -14.52
CA ASP A 181 12.71 16.84 -14.99
C ASP A 181 12.48 16.61 -16.50
N ASP A 182 13.54 16.51 -17.30
CA ASP A 182 13.45 16.29 -18.76
C ASP A 182 13.05 14.84 -19.07
N ASP A 183 13.69 13.87 -18.42
CA ASP A 183 13.35 12.44 -18.51
C ASP A 183 11.92 12.17 -18.04
N PHE A 184 11.47 12.91 -17.02
CA PHE A 184 10.12 12.81 -16.49
C PHE A 184 9.06 13.29 -17.49
N GLN A 185 9.29 14.44 -18.14
CA GLN A 185 8.36 14.98 -19.14
C GLN A 185 8.28 14.08 -20.39
N ASN A 186 9.37 13.42 -20.74
CA ASN A 186 9.49 12.54 -21.90
C ASN A 186 9.20 11.05 -21.57
N GLY A 187 8.54 10.78 -20.44
CA GLY A 187 8.17 9.43 -20.01
C GLY A 187 7.20 8.70 -20.95
N GLY A 188 7.22 7.37 -20.89
CA GLY A 188 6.27 6.48 -21.57
C GLY A 188 6.59 6.16 -23.03
N PHE A 189 7.70 6.65 -23.58
CA PHE A 189 8.14 6.37 -24.94
C PHE A 189 9.34 5.40 -24.98
N ALA A 190 9.25 4.32 -25.76
CA ALA A 190 10.36 3.40 -26.04
C ALA A 190 11.22 3.05 -24.79
N ASP A 191 12.46 3.57 -24.74
CA ASP A 191 13.44 3.36 -23.68
C ASP A 191 13.46 4.46 -22.59
N ALA A 192 12.42 5.29 -22.50
CA ALA A 192 12.33 6.40 -21.54
C ALA A 192 12.44 5.94 -20.09
N ALA A 193 13.25 6.65 -19.29
CA ALA A 193 13.54 6.30 -17.90
C ALA A 193 12.26 6.22 -17.03
N VAL A 194 11.24 7.02 -17.35
CA VAL A 194 9.91 6.94 -16.74
C VAL A 194 8.99 6.05 -17.58
N PRO A 195 8.40 4.98 -17.01
CA PRO A 195 7.61 4.02 -17.78
C PRO A 195 6.16 4.46 -18.05
N LEU A 196 5.74 5.62 -17.53
CA LEU A 196 4.42 6.20 -17.74
C LEU A 196 4.52 7.48 -18.56
N THR A 197 3.54 7.71 -19.42
CA THR A 197 3.37 9.01 -20.09
C THR A 197 2.96 10.08 -19.10
N LEU A 198 3.25 11.36 -19.40
CA LEU A 198 2.83 12.48 -18.55
C LEU A 198 1.31 12.51 -18.28
N ARG A 199 0.50 12.05 -19.24
CA ARG A 199 -0.95 11.89 -19.08
C ARG A 199 -1.31 10.82 -18.04
N GLN A 200 -0.64 9.67 -18.07
CA GLN A 200 -0.84 8.62 -17.07
C GLN A 200 -0.35 9.07 -15.69
N ILE A 201 0.74 9.85 -15.63
CA ILE A 201 1.21 10.42 -14.37
C ILE A 201 0.19 11.42 -13.81
N ALA A 202 -0.40 12.27 -14.66
CA ALA A 202 -1.48 13.17 -14.24
C ALA A 202 -2.69 12.41 -13.67
N ASP A 203 -3.06 11.26 -14.26
CA ASP A 203 -4.08 10.35 -13.72
C ASP A 203 -3.68 9.80 -12.34
N VAL A 204 -2.45 9.31 -12.19
CA VAL A 204 -1.90 8.87 -10.89
C VAL A 204 -1.95 9.99 -9.85
N VAL A 205 -1.66 11.24 -10.24
CA VAL A 205 -1.71 12.41 -9.35
C VAL A 205 -3.12 12.66 -8.81
N VAL A 206 -4.15 12.58 -9.65
CA VAL A 206 -5.56 12.70 -9.24
C VAL A 206 -5.88 11.69 -8.15
N HIS A 207 -5.60 10.42 -8.42
CA HIS A 207 -5.86 9.33 -7.51
C HIS A 207 -5.03 9.44 -6.22
N CYS A 208 -3.74 9.80 -6.28
CA CYS A 208 -2.91 9.95 -5.08
C CYS A 208 -3.42 11.08 -4.15
N ARG A 209 -3.80 12.23 -4.72
CA ARG A 209 -4.39 13.35 -3.98
C ARG A 209 -5.69 12.93 -3.32
N ASP A 210 -6.61 12.37 -4.10
CA ASP A 210 -7.94 12.03 -3.62
C ASP A 210 -7.94 10.83 -2.67
N LEU A 211 -7.03 9.87 -2.85
CA LEU A 211 -6.83 8.74 -1.95
C LEU A 211 -6.23 9.22 -0.62
N THR A 212 -5.25 10.14 -0.64
CA THR A 212 -4.71 10.71 0.61
C THR A 212 -5.82 11.40 1.41
N LEU A 213 -6.65 12.22 0.75
CA LEU A 213 -7.78 12.88 1.38
C LEU A 213 -8.85 11.90 1.86
N GLY A 214 -9.19 10.89 1.05
CA GLY A 214 -10.15 9.85 1.37
C GLY A 214 -9.72 8.99 2.57
N LEU A 215 -8.43 8.66 2.68
CA LEU A 215 -7.88 7.97 3.85
C LEU A 215 -7.96 8.83 5.13
N ILE A 216 -7.81 10.15 5.03
CA ILE A 216 -8.03 11.08 6.16
C ILE A 216 -9.52 11.17 6.52
N ASP A 217 -10.42 11.18 5.54
CA ASP A 217 -11.87 11.22 5.75
C ASP A 217 -12.37 9.92 6.40
N LEU A 218 -11.88 8.79 5.90
CA LEU A 218 -12.05 7.47 6.52
C LEU A 218 -11.48 7.48 7.94
N ALA A 219 -10.41 8.26 8.17
CA ALA A 219 -9.80 8.36 9.47
C ALA A 219 -10.60 9.15 10.50
N PHE A 220 -11.20 10.24 10.04
CA PHE A 220 -11.90 11.18 10.90
C PHE A 220 -13.28 11.47 10.32
N PRO A 221 -14.23 10.52 10.43
CA PRO A 221 -15.55 10.69 9.86
C PRO A 221 -16.31 11.81 10.60
N VAL A 222 -16.63 12.89 9.88
CA VAL A 222 -17.25 14.10 10.46
C VAL A 222 -18.79 14.03 10.52
N ASN A 223 -19.42 13.26 9.62
CA ASN A 223 -20.89 13.27 9.43
C ASN A 223 -21.56 11.89 9.59
N THR A 224 -20.90 10.89 10.18
CA THR A 224 -21.53 9.58 10.39
C THR A 224 -22.39 9.58 11.65
N ALA A 225 -23.62 9.07 11.54
CA ALA A 225 -24.54 8.96 12.66
C ALA A 225 -23.89 8.15 13.81
N PRO A 226 -24.16 8.48 15.09
CA PRO A 226 -23.50 7.86 16.24
C PRO A 226 -23.67 6.34 16.30
N PHE A 227 -24.68 5.76 15.63
CA PHE A 227 -24.89 4.31 15.57
C PHE A 227 -24.00 3.57 14.56
N GLN A 228 -23.37 4.23 13.58
CA GLN A 228 -22.41 3.59 12.69
C GLN A 228 -20.98 3.54 13.29
N SER A 229 -20.69 4.43 14.24
CA SER A 229 -19.36 4.59 14.84
C SER A 229 -18.93 3.47 15.80
N VAL A 230 -19.86 2.61 16.25
CA VAL A 230 -19.56 1.56 17.25
C VAL A 230 -19.33 0.19 16.59
N SER A 231 -19.86 -0.05 15.38
CA SER A 231 -19.86 -1.38 14.75
C SER A 231 -18.88 -1.55 13.59
N GLN A 232 -18.16 -0.49 13.18
CA GLN A 232 -17.19 -0.58 12.07
C GLN A 232 -15.85 0.04 12.46
N ALA A 233 -15.15 -0.63 13.36
CA ALA A 233 -13.74 -0.36 13.60
C ALA A 233 -12.83 -1.35 12.83
N PRO A 234 -12.57 -1.18 11.52
CA PRO A 234 -11.48 -1.86 10.85
C PRO A 234 -10.43 -0.87 10.33
N LEU A 235 -9.97 0.10 11.14
CA LEU A 235 -8.87 1.00 10.76
C LEU A 235 -7.69 0.95 11.74
N LYS A 236 -7.60 -0.17 12.46
CA LYS A 236 -6.69 -0.42 13.58
C LYS A 236 -5.40 -1.18 13.20
N SER A 237 -5.18 -1.47 11.92
CA SER A 237 -4.00 -2.22 11.49
C SER A 237 -2.85 -1.28 11.11
N SER A 238 -1.61 -1.67 11.42
CA SER A 238 -0.40 -0.99 10.94
C SER A 238 -0.32 -0.87 9.41
N LYS A 239 -1.11 -1.67 8.69
CA LYS A 239 -1.19 -1.65 7.23
C LYS A 239 -1.80 -0.35 6.69
N TRP A 240 -2.88 0.14 7.30
CA TRP A 240 -3.53 1.38 6.87
C TRP A 240 -2.69 2.62 7.16
N SER A 241 -2.00 2.65 8.30
CA SER A 241 -1.06 3.72 8.62
C SER A 241 0.11 3.78 7.65
N ASP A 242 0.66 2.60 7.33
CA ASP A 242 1.74 2.46 6.35
C ASP A 242 1.27 2.88 4.95
N LEU A 243 0.09 2.43 4.51
CA LEU A 243 -0.49 2.88 3.25
C LEU A 243 -0.66 4.40 3.20
N PHE A 244 -1.29 4.99 4.22
CA PHE A 244 -1.50 6.45 4.29
C PHE A 244 -0.17 7.20 4.18
N GLN A 245 0.84 6.80 4.95
CA GLN A 245 2.15 7.43 4.93
C GLN A 245 2.79 7.33 3.55
N ASN A 246 2.74 6.17 2.91
CA ASN A 246 3.31 5.93 1.59
C ASN A 246 2.60 6.74 0.50
N VAL A 247 1.26 6.76 0.48
CA VAL A 247 0.49 7.56 -0.49
C VAL A 247 0.73 9.05 -0.28
N ALA A 248 0.74 9.53 0.98
CA ALA A 248 0.99 10.94 1.28
C ALA A 248 2.41 11.38 0.85
N MET A 249 3.43 10.54 1.05
CA MET A 249 4.80 10.80 0.59
C MET A 249 4.88 10.87 -0.94
N LEU A 250 4.27 9.91 -1.65
CA LEU A 250 4.23 9.95 -3.11
C LEU A 250 3.49 11.19 -3.63
N THR A 251 2.37 11.56 -2.99
CA THR A 251 1.60 12.77 -3.33
C THR A 251 2.45 14.03 -3.19
N LYS A 252 3.27 14.13 -2.13
CA LYS A 252 4.23 15.25 -1.96
C LYS A 252 5.27 15.28 -3.08
N ALA A 253 5.90 14.13 -3.38
CA ALA A 253 6.93 14.05 -4.41
C ALA A 253 6.38 14.44 -5.80
N LEU A 254 5.16 14.03 -6.11
CA LEU A 254 4.46 14.42 -7.34
C LEU A 254 4.11 15.91 -7.36
N HIS A 255 3.64 16.47 -6.24
CA HIS A 255 3.41 17.91 -6.11
C HIS A 255 4.70 18.72 -6.31
N GLU A 256 5.83 18.27 -5.75
CA GLU A 256 7.12 18.94 -5.94
C GLU A 256 7.56 18.95 -7.42
N ARG A 257 7.33 17.85 -8.14
CA ARG A 257 7.56 17.77 -9.59
C ARG A 257 6.63 18.71 -10.34
N ASP A 258 5.34 18.68 -10.04
CA ASP A 258 4.35 19.56 -10.67
C ASP A 258 4.61 21.05 -10.38
N SER A 259 5.14 21.39 -9.21
CA SER A 259 5.52 22.76 -8.87
C SER A 259 6.64 23.32 -9.75
N ARG A 260 7.46 22.45 -10.36
CA ARG A 260 8.51 22.84 -11.30
C ARG A 260 8.03 22.79 -12.75
N LEU A 261 7.33 21.71 -13.09
CA LEU A 261 6.97 21.37 -14.46
C LEU A 261 5.59 21.86 -14.91
N HIS A 262 4.69 22.16 -13.97
CA HIS A 262 3.33 22.66 -14.18
C HIS A 262 2.52 21.82 -15.17
N PHE A 263 2.52 20.49 -14.99
CA PHE A 263 1.82 19.57 -15.89
C PHE A 263 0.36 19.33 -15.48
N MET A 264 -0.03 19.70 -14.26
CA MET A 264 -1.41 19.72 -13.81
C MET A 264 -2.10 21.07 -14.10
N PRO A 265 -3.43 21.09 -14.29
CA PRO A 265 -4.18 22.33 -14.48
C PRO A 265 -4.04 23.31 -13.30
N HIS A 266 -4.23 24.60 -13.57
CA HIS A 266 -4.22 25.62 -12.54
C HIS A 266 -5.23 25.33 -11.41
N ASN A 267 -4.83 25.57 -10.16
CA ASN A 267 -5.59 25.24 -8.94
C ASN A 267 -5.97 23.75 -8.79
N PHE A 268 -5.36 22.83 -9.55
CA PHE A 268 -5.66 21.40 -9.43
C PHE A 268 -5.54 20.92 -7.98
N TRP A 269 -4.44 21.22 -7.29
CA TRP A 269 -4.20 20.73 -5.93
C TRP A 269 -5.25 21.19 -4.92
N SER A 270 -5.77 22.41 -5.06
CA SER A 270 -6.80 22.97 -4.16
C SER A 270 -8.24 22.68 -4.58
N ASN A 271 -8.45 22.26 -5.83
CA ASN A 271 -9.77 21.93 -6.36
C ASN A 271 -10.09 20.44 -6.15
N HIS A 272 -10.43 20.07 -4.91
CA HIS A 272 -10.74 18.70 -4.51
C HIS A 272 -12.12 18.55 -3.84
N ASN A 273 -13.00 19.55 -3.96
CA ASN A 273 -14.38 19.59 -3.44
C ASN A 273 -14.57 19.26 -1.94
N ARG A 274 -13.50 19.29 -1.13
CA ARG A 274 -13.59 19.11 0.33
C ARG A 274 -13.41 20.46 0.99
N ARG A 275 -14.33 20.80 1.90
CA ARG A 275 -14.18 21.96 2.76
C ARG A 275 -13.21 21.62 3.89
N VAL A 276 -12.10 22.33 3.95
CA VAL A 276 -11.14 22.33 5.06
C VAL A 276 -11.37 23.63 5.82
N VAL A 277 -11.74 23.54 7.11
CA VAL A 277 -12.07 24.73 7.91
C VAL A 277 -11.04 24.87 9.02
N LEU A 278 -10.07 25.76 8.81
CA LEU A 278 -9.07 26.09 9.82
C LEU A 278 -9.65 27.08 10.83
N ASN A 279 -10.44 26.57 11.77
CA ASN A 279 -10.98 27.41 12.84
C ASN A 279 -9.88 27.80 13.84
N SER A 280 -9.91 29.03 14.33
CA SER A 280 -9.03 29.53 15.40
C SER A 280 -9.13 28.70 16.70
N SER A 281 -10.26 28.02 16.91
CA SER A 281 -10.51 27.10 18.03
C SER A 281 -9.65 25.84 18.02
N LEU A 282 -9.03 25.49 16.89
CA LEU A 282 -8.03 24.41 16.79
C LEU A 282 -6.82 24.65 17.70
N TRP A 283 -6.59 25.91 18.07
CA TRP A 283 -5.39 26.37 18.77
C TRP A 283 -5.70 27.16 20.04
N GLN A 284 -6.93 27.66 20.18
CA GLN A 284 -7.40 28.24 21.44
C GLN A 284 -7.82 27.12 22.38
N GLY A 285 -7.07 26.92 23.47
CA GLY A 285 -7.42 26.02 24.59
C GLY A 285 -8.82 26.33 25.12
N GLY A 286 -9.82 25.64 24.57
CA GLY A 286 -11.23 25.89 24.81
C GLY A 286 -11.72 25.16 26.04
N ARG A 287 -12.10 25.93 27.07
CA ARG A 287 -12.76 25.46 28.29
C ARG A 287 -14.13 24.86 27.97
N GLY A 288 -14.29 23.53 27.96
CA GLY A 288 -15.62 22.93 27.94
C GLY A 288 -15.63 21.42 27.84
N ARG A 289 -15.88 20.73 28.98
CA ARG A 289 -16.00 19.26 29.10
C ARG A 289 -16.75 18.62 27.93
N ARG A 290 -16.04 17.97 27.03
CA ARG A 290 -16.63 17.16 25.93
C ARG A 290 -16.42 15.66 26.17
N PHE A 291 -17.46 14.87 25.89
CA PHE A 291 -17.47 13.43 26.10
C PHE A 291 -16.42 12.71 25.24
N ARG A 292 -15.69 11.77 25.84
CA ARG A 292 -14.68 10.92 25.18
C ARG A 292 -15.38 9.84 24.34
N MET A 293 -15.49 10.05 23.03
CA MET A 293 -15.70 8.94 22.08
C MET A 293 -14.35 8.26 21.82
N ARG A 294 -14.24 6.92 21.93
CA ARG A 294 -13.03 6.20 21.52
C ARG A 294 -12.79 6.45 20.03
N ARG A 295 -11.62 6.99 19.71
CA ARG A 295 -11.23 7.43 18.37
C ARG A 295 -10.63 6.25 17.61
N PRO A 296 -11.00 6.02 16.34
CA PRO A 296 -10.11 5.29 15.47
C PRO A 296 -8.83 6.14 15.26
N PHE A 297 -7.68 5.51 14.96
CA PHE A 297 -6.38 6.17 14.68
C PHE A 297 -5.55 6.67 15.87
N GLU A 298 -4.97 5.74 16.64
CA GLU A 298 -3.89 6.10 17.57
C GLU A 298 -2.61 6.57 16.86
N PHE A 299 -2.36 6.19 15.61
CA PHE A 299 -1.13 6.63 14.94
C PHE A 299 -1.14 8.13 14.64
N VAL A 300 -2.29 8.79 14.51
CA VAL A 300 -2.33 10.26 14.39
C VAL A 300 -1.99 10.95 15.72
N ARG A 301 -1.82 10.20 16.84
CA ARG A 301 -1.27 10.75 18.10
C ARG A 301 0.10 11.40 17.90
N PHE A 302 0.96 10.90 17.00
CA PHE A 302 2.26 11.57 16.74
C PHE A 302 2.12 12.92 16.01
N LEU A 303 0.95 13.19 15.41
CA LEU A 303 0.64 14.47 14.78
C LEU A 303 0.12 15.49 15.81
N LEU A 304 -0.27 15.06 17.02
CA LEU A 304 -0.81 15.89 18.09
C LEU A 304 0.30 16.38 19.05
N PRO A 305 0.19 17.61 19.61
CA PRO A 305 1.06 18.07 20.70
C PRO A 305 0.99 17.11 21.89
N GLY A 306 2.15 16.87 22.53
CA GLY A 306 2.37 15.77 23.47
C GLY A 306 1.42 15.68 24.68
N GLU A 307 1.36 14.48 25.25
CA GLU A 307 0.45 14.00 26.31
C GLU A 307 0.64 14.65 27.70
N GLY A 308 1.06 15.92 27.79
CA GLY A 308 1.43 16.57 29.05
C GLY A 308 0.37 17.50 29.68
N SER A 309 -0.80 17.64 29.07
CA SER A 309 -1.82 18.61 29.49
C SER A 309 -3.10 17.87 29.91
N ASP A 310 -3.23 17.56 31.21
CA ASP A 310 -4.42 16.98 31.83
C ASP A 310 -5.64 17.95 31.86
N THR A 311 -5.58 19.06 31.12
CA THR A 311 -6.55 20.17 31.20
C THR A 311 -7.21 20.58 29.88
N GLU A 312 -6.82 20.01 28.73
CA GLU A 312 -7.41 20.38 27.44
C GLU A 312 -8.46 19.37 26.95
N ASP A 313 -9.63 19.88 26.56
CA ASP A 313 -10.66 19.08 25.93
C ASP A 313 -10.13 18.49 24.61
N PRO A 314 -10.36 17.19 24.33
CA PRO A 314 -9.67 16.52 23.25
C PRO A 314 -10.28 16.93 21.89
N PRO A 315 -9.48 17.12 20.83
CA PRO A 315 -9.93 17.74 19.57
C PRO A 315 -11.03 16.94 18.86
N THR A 316 -11.99 17.59 18.21
CA THR A 316 -13.09 16.95 17.47
C THR A 316 -12.59 16.18 16.23
N ALA A 317 -13.42 15.30 15.67
CA ALA A 317 -13.07 14.58 14.43
C ALA A 317 -12.80 15.54 13.26
N SER A 318 -13.60 16.61 13.12
CA SER A 318 -13.36 17.64 12.09
C SER A 318 -12.01 18.35 12.31
N GLU A 319 -11.67 18.64 13.55
CA GLU A 319 -10.41 19.30 13.88
C GLU A 319 -9.20 18.41 13.58
N LEU A 320 -9.28 17.12 13.94
CA LEU A 320 -8.23 16.14 13.63
C LEU A 320 -8.07 15.91 12.12
N ARG A 321 -9.18 15.88 11.39
CA ARG A 321 -9.20 15.78 9.93
C ARG A 321 -8.44 16.94 9.31
N ASP A 322 -8.80 18.17 9.67
CA ASP A 322 -8.21 19.37 9.08
C ASP A 322 -6.72 19.49 9.45
N LEU A 323 -6.33 19.18 10.69
CA LEU A 323 -4.92 19.10 11.10
C LEU A 323 -4.14 18.04 10.31
N SER A 324 -4.74 16.89 10.05
CA SER A 324 -4.12 15.82 9.27
C SER A 324 -3.87 16.27 7.83
N ILE A 325 -4.79 17.01 7.21
CA ILE A 325 -4.60 17.59 5.87
C ILE A 325 -3.46 18.61 5.88
N VAL A 326 -3.48 19.56 6.81
CA VAL A 326 -2.44 20.60 6.94
C VAL A 326 -1.06 19.97 7.10
N ARG A 327 -0.94 18.90 7.90
CA ARG A 327 0.35 18.27 8.18
C ARG A 327 0.83 17.33 7.08
N SER A 328 -0.08 16.60 6.44
CA SER A 328 0.27 15.60 5.44
C SER A 328 0.38 16.16 4.03
N ILE A 329 -0.50 17.06 3.60
CA ILE A 329 -0.52 17.58 2.22
C ILE A 329 -1.00 19.04 2.20
N PRO A 330 -0.29 19.99 2.85
CA PRO A 330 -0.75 21.37 2.99
C PRO A 330 -1.04 22.07 1.67
N PHE A 331 -0.38 21.69 0.58
CA PHE A 331 -0.54 22.30 -0.73
C PHE A 331 -1.96 22.18 -1.32
N VAL A 332 -2.79 21.25 -0.81
CA VAL A 332 -4.20 21.14 -1.20
C VAL A 332 -5.08 22.22 -0.58
N ILE A 333 -4.58 22.99 0.39
CA ILE A 333 -5.31 24.12 0.98
C ILE A 333 -4.90 25.39 0.23
N PRO A 334 -5.82 26.22 -0.28
CA PRO A 334 -5.49 27.51 -0.91
C PRO A 334 -4.49 28.36 -0.11
N PHE A 335 -3.55 29.00 -0.80
CA PHE A 335 -2.45 29.75 -0.17
C PHE A 335 -2.92 30.79 0.86
N MET A 336 -3.97 31.55 0.55
CA MET A 336 -4.52 32.54 1.48
C MET A 336 -4.94 31.94 2.82
N GLN A 337 -5.57 30.75 2.79
CA GLN A 337 -5.96 30.04 4.02
C GLN A 337 -4.74 29.52 4.81
N ARG A 338 -3.65 29.13 4.11
CA ARG A 338 -2.40 28.70 4.76
C ARG A 338 -1.66 29.85 5.44
N ILE A 339 -1.75 31.06 4.87
CA ILE A 339 -1.18 32.26 5.46
C ILE A 339 -1.94 32.64 6.74
N GLU A 340 -3.28 32.71 6.67
CA GLU A 340 -4.13 32.97 7.84
C GLU A 340 -3.80 32.02 8.99
N PHE A 341 -3.63 30.73 8.68
CA PHE A 341 -3.17 29.72 9.62
C PHE A 341 -1.80 30.04 10.25
N SER A 342 -0.81 30.34 9.41
CA SER A 342 0.56 30.62 9.86
C SER A 342 0.63 31.86 10.75
N TYR A 343 -0.16 32.90 10.45
CA TYR A 343 -0.27 34.09 11.30
C TYR A 343 -0.95 33.78 12.63
N HIS A 344 -2.04 33.00 12.63
CA HIS A 344 -2.76 32.64 13.86
C HIS A 344 -1.91 31.77 14.79
N CYS A 345 -1.11 30.85 14.25
CA CYS A 345 -0.16 30.05 15.05
C CYS A 345 0.97 30.90 15.65
N ARG A 346 1.55 31.85 14.89
CA ARG A 346 2.62 32.73 15.41
C ARG A 346 2.17 33.72 16.48
N ASN A 347 0.92 34.13 16.47
CA ASN A 347 0.38 35.09 17.45
C ASN A 347 -0.08 34.42 18.76
N GLN A 348 0.07 33.10 18.91
CA GLN A 348 -0.29 32.33 20.11
C GLN A 348 0.92 31.69 20.82
N SER A 349 2.11 31.74 20.21
CA SER A 349 3.42 31.46 20.83
C SER A 349 4.03 32.74 21.38
#